data_AF-A0A7Y2HEC9-F1
#
_entry.id   AF-A0A7Y2HEC9-F1
#
_cell.length_a   1.000
_cell.length_b   1.000
_cell.length_c   1.000
_cell.angle_alpha   90.00
_cell.angle_beta   90.00
_cell.angle_gamma   90.00
#
_symmetry.space_group_name_H-M   'P 1'
#
loop_
_entity.id
_entity.type
_entity.pdbx_description
1 polymer ?
#
loop_
_entity_poly.entity_id
_entity_poly.type
_entity_poly.pdbx_seq_one_letter_code
_entity_poly.pdbx_strand_id
1 'polypeptide(L)'
;MKIWIKKTFLGALLFLVILFITLVTILTNMDPDASYEGQHITTTDKTVTIVLIDGLSKKIFEQYINEGQLPHFKKLIDESIYIRNGIGAFPSMTGYAFYPFLTGMKAPDSGIYGLRWFDRSLDKGNLRNYVGRTNVQMNNDLSIQFKNLFELNEDYYTASINTYLNRGVHHSLKTGWAHTTAKYSKASLFPFLRTVPFFGKDISKDHFQHETLVTDLAIEQLKLNPKVQWITYPSLDAHNHVHGTDETYYDLLQHLDGELYRLDQAIEALNQKDRMVVVVSDHGILDVDVNVDVPSIIEKELELTIERGPSTHLGTNQLEDPLSEFVDDDGFFVINGNLSAYIYMKDPEIEGSEAWRSPIEGEMLTHYPLKNGVVNLPAFISSIEGVELTTFKLSQDTLVVLHSNDKAFITMDSIDYYSYHPTAGDPLLFHDLIKPGKPYQKDSLLLLTADLDFPYSMVRLWELMQAENAPDIVLTTKKGY
;
A
#
# COMPACT_ATOMS: atom_id res chain seq x y z
N MET A 1 23.88 35.60 46.26
CA MET A 1 22.72 34.72 46.00
C MET A 1 21.72 35.30 44.99
N LYS A 2 21.18 36.52 45.17
CA LYS A 2 20.19 37.13 44.24
C LYS A 2 20.64 37.35 42.78
N ILE A 3 21.93 37.57 42.52
CA ILE A 3 22.45 37.82 41.16
C ILE A 3 22.62 36.51 40.36
N TRP A 4 22.93 35.41 41.05
CA TRP A 4 23.14 34.10 40.40
C TRP A 4 21.81 33.48 39.96
N ILE A 5 20.77 33.60 40.79
CA ILE A 5 19.39 33.18 40.49
C ILE A 5 18.81 33.93 39.27
N LYS A 6 19.14 35.22 39.11
CA LYS A 6 18.72 35.99 37.93
C LYS A 6 19.40 35.53 36.63
N LYS A 7 20.67 35.14 36.69
CA LYS A 7 21.42 34.67 35.50
C LYS A 7 20.98 33.26 35.07
N THR A 8 20.71 32.36 36.02
CA THR A 8 20.16 31.02 35.71
C THR A 8 18.73 31.09 35.21
N PHE A 9 17.89 31.96 35.77
CA PHE A 9 16.54 32.19 35.26
C PHE A 9 16.54 32.78 33.84
N LEU A 10 17.41 33.76 33.58
CA LEU A 10 17.55 34.37 32.25
C LEU A 10 18.10 33.37 31.23
N GLY A 11 19.05 32.49 31.63
CA GLY A 11 19.57 31.42 30.78
C GLY A 11 18.52 30.36 30.45
N ALA A 12 17.69 29.95 31.42
CA ALA A 12 16.58 29.02 31.20
C ALA A 12 15.48 29.62 30.31
N LEU A 13 15.16 30.90 30.52
CA LEU A 13 14.21 31.64 29.67
C LEU A 13 14.74 31.75 28.23
N LEU A 14 16.01 32.09 28.06
CA LEU A 14 16.65 32.18 26.73
C LEU A 14 16.67 30.81 26.04
N PHE A 15 16.97 29.73 26.77
CA PHE A 15 16.91 28.37 26.23
C PHE A 15 15.49 27.98 25.80
N LEU A 16 14.46 28.28 26.60
CA LEU A 16 13.06 28.04 26.23
C LEU A 16 12.62 28.89 25.03
N VAL A 17 13.08 30.14 24.92
CA VAL A 17 12.81 31.01 23.77
C VAL A 17 13.50 30.48 22.51
N ILE A 18 14.75 30.04 22.61
CA ILE A 18 15.46 29.41 21.48
C ILE A 18 14.74 28.11 21.08
N LEU A 19 14.39 27.25 22.03
CA LEU A 19 13.69 26.01 21.76
C LEU A 19 12.30 26.25 21.16
N PHE A 20 11.60 27.29 21.60
CA PHE A 20 10.34 27.74 21.02
C PHE A 20 10.52 28.30 19.61
N ILE A 21 11.53 29.16 19.37
CA ILE A 21 11.84 29.68 18.04
C ILE A 21 12.23 28.53 17.10
N THR A 22 13.09 27.60 17.55
CA THR A 22 13.48 26.42 16.76
C THR A 22 12.28 25.53 16.47
N LEU A 23 11.40 25.31 17.46
CA LEU A 23 10.16 24.56 17.25
C LEU A 23 9.23 25.27 16.27
N VAL A 24 9.03 26.57 16.41
CA VAL A 24 8.23 27.38 15.47
C VAL A 24 8.85 27.36 14.07
N THR A 25 10.17 27.53 13.93
CA THR A 25 10.86 27.45 12.64
C THR A 25 10.79 26.05 12.02
N ILE A 26 10.86 24.99 12.83
CA ILE A 26 10.65 23.62 12.36
C ILE A 26 9.20 23.47 11.89
N LEU A 27 8.22 23.91 12.68
CA LEU A 27 6.79 23.82 12.35
C LEU A 27 6.39 24.67 11.13
N THR A 28 6.96 25.87 10.94
CA THR A 28 6.69 26.72 9.77
C THR A 28 7.41 26.22 8.52
N ASN A 29 8.55 25.53 8.64
CA ASN A 29 9.19 24.84 7.52
C ASN A 29 8.58 23.45 7.25
N MET A 30 7.63 23.01 8.08
CA MET A 30 6.83 21.80 7.87
C MET A 30 5.49 22.09 7.18
N ASP A 31 5.23 23.36 6.86
CA ASP A 31 4.08 23.76 6.06
C ASP A 31 4.29 23.28 4.61
N PRO A 32 3.37 22.48 4.04
CA PRO A 32 3.48 22.00 2.66
C PRO A 32 3.33 23.11 1.61
N ASP A 33 3.15 24.38 1.98
CA ASP A 33 3.10 25.55 1.08
C ASP A 33 4.47 25.91 0.47
N ALA A 34 5.16 24.92 -0.12
CA ALA A 34 6.18 25.20 -1.11
C ALA A 34 5.46 25.72 -2.37
N SER A 35 5.30 27.04 -2.47
CA SER A 35 4.81 27.68 -3.70
C SER A 35 5.61 27.15 -4.89
N TYR A 36 4.93 26.56 -5.86
CA TYR A 36 5.59 26.01 -7.04
C TYR A 36 6.18 27.13 -7.92
N GLU A 37 7.49 27.07 -8.19
CA GLU A 37 8.24 28.05 -9.00
C GLU A 37 8.82 27.42 -10.28
N GLY A 38 8.08 26.57 -10.98
CA GLY A 38 8.53 25.94 -12.23
C GLY A 38 7.92 26.52 -13.49
N GLN A 39 8.64 26.41 -14.61
CA GLN A 39 8.11 26.71 -15.94
C GLN A 39 7.37 25.50 -16.50
N HIS A 40 6.18 25.74 -17.04
CA HIS A 40 5.36 24.74 -17.70
C HIS A 40 4.54 25.40 -18.80
N ILE A 41 4.12 24.61 -19.78
CA ILE A 41 3.15 25.06 -20.77
C ILE A 41 1.79 25.21 -20.06
N THR A 42 1.09 26.32 -20.33
CA THR A 42 -0.29 26.48 -19.86
C THR A 42 -1.16 25.36 -20.42
N THR A 43 -1.83 24.63 -19.54
CA THR A 43 -2.72 23.54 -19.95
C THR A 43 -3.97 24.09 -20.66
N THR A 44 -4.14 23.72 -21.93
CA THR A 44 -5.31 24.08 -22.76
C THR A 44 -6.12 22.88 -23.26
N ASP A 45 -5.55 21.69 -23.16
CA ASP A 45 -6.14 20.43 -23.60
C ASP A 45 -6.80 19.67 -22.44
N LYS A 46 -7.36 18.49 -22.72
CA LYS A 46 -7.97 17.58 -21.73
C LYS A 46 -7.09 17.40 -20.48
N THR A 47 -7.70 17.50 -19.31
CA THR A 47 -7.06 17.34 -18.00
C THR A 47 -7.74 16.26 -17.19
N VAL A 48 -7.02 15.70 -16.21
CA VAL A 48 -7.55 14.69 -15.31
C VAL A 48 -7.18 14.98 -13.86
N THR A 49 -8.13 14.78 -12.96
CA THR A 49 -7.90 14.69 -11.52
C THR A 49 -8.32 13.30 -11.04
N ILE A 50 -7.37 12.56 -10.48
CA ILE A 50 -7.58 11.26 -9.87
C ILE A 50 -7.66 11.46 -8.36
N VAL A 51 -8.81 11.14 -7.79
CA VAL A 51 -9.07 11.14 -6.36
C VAL A 51 -9.00 9.70 -5.88
N LEU A 52 -8.00 9.40 -5.06
CA LEU A 52 -7.86 8.11 -4.40
C LEU A 52 -8.34 8.22 -2.96
N ILE A 53 -9.29 7.35 -2.60
CA ILE A 53 -9.78 7.16 -1.24
C ILE A 53 -9.11 5.90 -0.70
N ASP A 54 -8.16 6.08 0.21
CA ASP A 54 -7.35 4.99 0.78
C ASP A 54 -8.20 4.13 1.73
N GLY A 55 -8.25 2.82 1.50
CA GLY A 55 -9.00 1.89 2.33
C GLY A 55 -10.52 2.10 2.36
N LEU A 56 -11.17 2.21 1.20
CA LEU A 56 -12.64 2.37 1.12
C LEU A 56 -13.36 1.02 1.18
N SER A 57 -14.15 0.80 2.23
CA SER A 57 -15.02 -0.37 2.32
C SER A 57 -16.20 -0.27 1.35
N LYS A 58 -16.24 -1.15 0.34
CA LYS A 58 -17.39 -1.27 -0.58
C LYS A 58 -18.71 -1.49 0.15
N LYS A 59 -18.73 -2.37 1.16
CA LYS A 59 -19.94 -2.72 1.91
C LYS A 59 -20.54 -1.49 2.59
N ILE A 60 -19.70 -0.70 3.27
CA ILE A 60 -20.11 0.50 4.00
C ILE A 60 -20.51 1.60 3.02
N PHE A 61 -19.72 1.79 1.96
CA PHE A 61 -20.03 2.74 0.89
C PHE A 61 -21.40 2.48 0.27
N GLU A 62 -21.68 1.24 -0.16
CA GLU A 62 -22.99 0.89 -0.75
C GLU A 62 -24.14 1.06 0.25
N GLN A 63 -23.93 0.71 1.52
CA GLN A 63 -24.93 0.94 2.57
C GLN A 63 -25.28 2.43 2.68
N TYR A 64 -24.27 3.30 2.80
CA TYR A 64 -24.47 4.73 3.03
C TYR A 64 -25.05 5.47 1.80
N ILE A 65 -24.71 5.01 0.60
CA ILE A 65 -25.37 5.44 -0.64
C ILE A 65 -26.87 5.11 -0.60
N ASN A 66 -27.22 3.89 -0.22
CA ASN A 66 -28.62 3.44 -0.15
C ASN A 66 -29.43 4.14 0.94
N GLU A 67 -28.78 4.50 2.05
CA GLU A 67 -29.37 5.25 3.17
C GLU A 67 -29.48 6.77 2.90
N GLY A 68 -28.97 7.25 1.76
CA GLY A 68 -28.99 8.67 1.40
C GLY A 68 -28.00 9.54 2.19
N GLN A 69 -26.98 8.93 2.80
CA GLN A 69 -25.98 9.59 3.64
C GLN A 69 -24.81 10.20 2.86
N LEU A 70 -24.67 9.85 1.57
CA LEU A 70 -23.61 10.31 0.66
C LEU A 70 -24.22 10.96 -0.59
N PRO A 71 -24.88 12.12 -0.45
CA PRO A 71 -25.64 12.74 -1.52
C PRO A 71 -24.77 13.16 -2.71
N HIS A 72 -23.52 13.60 -2.49
CA HIS A 72 -22.67 14.01 -3.60
C HIS A 72 -22.17 12.80 -4.41
N PHE A 73 -21.69 11.74 -3.76
CA PHE A 73 -21.37 10.48 -4.42
C PHE A 73 -22.58 9.91 -5.15
N LYS A 74 -23.78 9.95 -4.55
CA LYS A 74 -25.01 9.50 -5.21
C LYS A 74 -25.26 10.28 -6.50
N LYS A 75 -25.10 11.61 -6.47
CA LYS A 75 -25.20 12.46 -7.67
C LYS A 75 -24.16 12.05 -8.72
N LEU A 76 -22.91 11.86 -8.33
CA LEU A 76 -21.84 11.43 -9.26
C LEU A 76 -22.16 10.08 -9.90
N ILE A 77 -22.67 9.10 -9.15
CA ILE A 77 -23.10 7.80 -9.66
C ILE A 77 -24.25 7.94 -10.68
N ASP A 78 -25.21 8.81 -10.41
CA ASP A 78 -26.38 9.01 -11.27
C ASP A 78 -26.05 9.76 -12.57
N GLU A 79 -25.07 10.65 -12.52
CA GLU A 79 -24.72 11.55 -13.64
C GLU A 79 -23.47 11.08 -14.42
N SER A 80 -22.75 10.06 -13.95
CA SER A 80 -21.47 9.60 -14.50
C SER A 80 -21.39 8.08 -14.68
N ILE A 81 -20.21 7.56 -14.98
CA ILE A 81 -19.95 6.12 -15.07
C ILE A 81 -19.58 5.59 -13.68
N TYR A 82 -20.37 4.66 -13.16
CA TYR A 82 -20.07 3.94 -11.92
C TYR A 82 -19.68 2.49 -12.20
N ILE A 83 -18.47 2.12 -11.80
CA ILE A 83 -17.98 0.74 -11.87
C ILE A 83 -18.12 0.11 -10.48
N ARG A 84 -19.14 -0.73 -10.32
CA ARG A 84 -19.47 -1.35 -9.03
C ARG A 84 -18.44 -2.40 -8.56
N ASN A 85 -17.91 -3.17 -9.51
CA ASN A 85 -17.03 -4.30 -9.24
C ASN A 85 -15.67 -4.05 -9.89
N GLY A 86 -14.81 -3.28 -9.21
CA GLY A 86 -13.38 -3.16 -9.53
C GLY A 86 -12.57 -4.16 -8.71
N ILE A 87 -11.57 -4.79 -9.34
CA ILE A 87 -10.60 -5.64 -8.64
C ILE A 87 -9.28 -4.87 -8.54
N GLY A 88 -8.83 -4.62 -7.32
CA GLY A 88 -7.54 -3.98 -7.06
C GLY A 88 -6.34 -4.89 -7.35
N ALA A 89 -5.14 -4.31 -7.22
CA ALA A 89 -3.90 -5.07 -7.28
C ALA A 89 -3.87 -6.16 -6.18
N PHE A 90 -3.07 -7.20 -6.39
CA PHE A 90 -2.76 -8.17 -5.35
C PHE A 90 -1.24 -8.22 -5.16
N PRO A 91 -0.75 -8.00 -3.93
CA PRO A 91 -1.48 -7.68 -2.72
C PRO A 91 -2.14 -6.30 -2.82
N SER A 92 -3.26 -6.13 -2.12
CA SER A 92 -4.05 -4.90 -2.17
C SER A 92 -3.43 -3.86 -1.24
N MET A 93 -2.35 -3.22 -1.69
CA MET A 93 -1.48 -2.38 -0.87
C MET A 93 -1.31 -0.98 -1.42
N THR A 94 -1.40 0.03 -0.53
CA THR A 94 -1.09 1.42 -0.80
C THR A 94 0.27 1.57 -1.49
N GLY A 95 0.33 2.49 -2.46
CA GLY A 95 1.51 2.70 -3.30
C GLY A 95 1.64 1.66 -4.41
N TYR A 96 1.66 0.36 -4.09
CA TYR A 96 1.75 -0.70 -5.10
C TYR A 96 0.52 -0.70 -6.03
N ALA A 97 -0.67 -0.63 -5.43
CA ALA A 97 -1.95 -0.55 -6.13
C ALA A 97 -2.15 0.76 -6.92
N PHE A 98 -1.31 1.78 -6.72
CA PHE A 98 -1.40 3.02 -7.47
C PHE A 98 -0.86 2.86 -8.90
N TYR A 99 0.06 1.92 -9.09
CA TYR A 99 0.78 1.76 -10.35
C TYR A 99 -0.17 1.50 -11.54
N PRO A 100 -1.14 0.56 -11.47
CA PRO A 100 -2.06 0.34 -12.58
C PRO A 100 -2.88 1.57 -12.96
N PHE A 101 -3.27 2.40 -12.00
CA PHE A 101 -4.01 3.63 -12.29
C PHE A 101 -3.18 4.66 -13.08
N LEU A 102 -1.88 4.70 -12.83
CA LEU A 102 -0.97 5.68 -13.45
C LEU A 102 -0.29 5.18 -14.72
N THR A 103 -0.25 3.88 -14.98
CA THR A 103 0.44 3.31 -16.15
C THR A 103 -0.49 2.54 -17.09
N GLY A 104 -1.65 2.08 -16.62
CA GLY A 104 -2.50 1.13 -17.34
C GLY A 104 -1.91 -0.29 -17.41
N MET A 105 -0.80 -0.55 -16.73
CA MET A 105 -0.12 -1.84 -16.68
C MET A 105 -0.51 -2.61 -15.41
N LYS A 106 -0.32 -3.92 -15.40
CA LYS A 106 -0.55 -4.73 -14.20
C LYS A 106 0.46 -4.40 -13.11
N ALA A 107 0.07 -4.59 -11.86
CA ALA A 107 0.91 -4.21 -10.73
C ALA A 107 2.27 -4.94 -10.69
N PRO A 108 2.38 -6.25 -11.02
CA PRO A 108 3.68 -6.93 -11.07
C PRO A 108 4.68 -6.33 -12.08
N ASP A 109 4.21 -5.64 -13.13
CA ASP A 109 5.09 -4.97 -14.10
C ASP A 109 5.77 -3.71 -13.53
N SER A 110 5.40 -3.30 -12.31
CA SER A 110 6.00 -2.15 -11.63
C SER A 110 7.43 -2.39 -11.16
N GLY A 111 7.91 -3.64 -11.11
CA GLY A 111 9.23 -4.00 -10.58
C GLY A 111 9.33 -3.95 -9.05
N ILE A 112 8.22 -3.66 -8.36
CA ILE A 112 8.07 -3.73 -6.90
C ILE A 112 6.92 -4.68 -6.59
N TYR A 113 6.92 -5.37 -5.43
CA TYR A 113 5.88 -6.37 -5.12
C TYR A 113 5.05 -6.07 -3.87
N GLY A 114 5.25 -4.89 -3.29
CA GLY A 114 4.53 -4.39 -2.14
C GLY A 114 5.29 -3.27 -1.43
N LEU A 115 4.83 -2.86 -0.25
CA LEU A 115 5.56 -1.90 0.58
C LEU A 115 6.83 -2.50 1.19
N ARG A 116 6.87 -3.84 1.32
CA ARG A 116 8.03 -4.59 1.77
C ARG A 116 8.26 -5.79 0.88
N TRP A 117 9.47 -5.95 0.36
CA TRP A 117 9.81 -7.08 -0.51
C TRP A 117 11.31 -7.28 -0.51
N PHE A 118 11.77 -8.41 -1.03
CA PHE A 118 13.18 -8.71 -1.10
C PHE A 118 13.65 -8.71 -2.56
N ASP A 119 14.53 -7.77 -2.90
CA ASP A 119 15.13 -7.66 -4.22
C ASP A 119 16.45 -8.45 -4.24
N ARG A 120 16.48 -9.60 -4.92
CA ARG A 120 17.66 -10.46 -5.01
C ARG A 120 18.75 -9.88 -5.91
N SER A 121 18.40 -8.93 -6.77
CA SER A 121 19.30 -8.34 -7.77
C SER A 121 20.25 -7.27 -7.21
N LEU A 122 19.94 -6.69 -6.06
CA LEU A 122 20.72 -5.59 -5.45
C LEU A 122 21.91 -6.11 -4.65
N ASP A 123 22.99 -5.35 -4.58
CA ASP A 123 24.14 -5.68 -3.71
C ASP A 123 23.96 -5.27 -2.25
N LYS A 124 23.02 -4.35 -2.01
CA LYS A 124 22.72 -3.77 -0.69
C LYS A 124 21.29 -3.27 -0.67
N GLY A 125 20.71 -3.21 0.52
CA GLY A 125 19.32 -2.81 0.72
C GLY A 125 18.34 -3.75 0.02
N ASN A 126 18.65 -5.05 -0.03
CA ASN A 126 17.83 -6.08 -0.65
C ASN A 126 16.43 -6.15 -0.02
N LEU A 127 16.35 -6.04 1.32
CA LEU A 127 15.08 -5.90 2.01
C LEU A 127 14.52 -4.49 1.79
N ARG A 128 13.69 -4.34 0.76
CA ARG A 128 12.98 -3.09 0.47
C ARG A 128 11.91 -2.87 1.52
N ASN A 129 11.87 -1.66 2.07
CA ASN A 129 10.83 -1.24 3.00
C ASN A 129 10.52 0.23 2.77
N TYR A 130 9.36 0.52 2.19
CA TYR A 130 8.93 1.88 1.83
C TYR A 130 8.11 2.57 2.92
N VAL A 131 8.02 1.99 4.12
CA VAL A 131 7.27 2.58 5.24
C VAL A 131 8.15 3.54 6.03
N GLY A 132 7.72 4.81 6.08
CA GLY A 132 8.44 5.90 6.72
C GLY A 132 9.24 6.74 5.73
N ARG A 133 10.45 7.17 6.13
CA ARG A 133 11.30 8.07 5.35
C ARG A 133 11.91 7.43 4.11
N THR A 134 11.98 6.11 4.06
CA THR A 134 12.44 5.31 2.91
C THR A 134 11.41 5.22 1.78
N ASN A 135 10.20 5.77 1.95
CA ASN A 135 9.17 5.82 0.88
C ASN A 135 9.66 6.44 -0.43
N VAL A 136 10.70 7.29 -0.38
CA VAL A 136 11.31 7.92 -1.55
C VAL A 136 11.94 6.89 -2.49
N GLN A 137 12.43 5.78 -1.94
CA GLN A 137 13.12 4.73 -2.70
C GLN A 137 12.18 3.99 -3.65
N MET A 138 10.89 3.96 -3.35
CA MET A 138 9.90 3.35 -4.24
C MET A 138 9.97 3.96 -5.65
N ASN A 139 10.19 5.27 -5.79
CA ASN A 139 10.30 5.91 -7.11
C ASN A 139 11.58 5.54 -7.87
N ASN A 140 12.65 5.18 -7.16
CA ASN A 140 13.90 4.73 -7.74
C ASN A 140 13.80 3.27 -8.22
N ASP A 141 13.04 2.45 -7.48
CA ASP A 141 12.91 1.01 -7.76
C ASP A 141 11.82 0.69 -8.79
N LEU A 142 10.90 1.62 -9.05
CA LEU A 142 9.89 1.44 -10.08
C LEU A 142 10.52 1.17 -11.45
N SER A 143 9.99 0.16 -12.14
CA SER A 143 10.32 -0.15 -13.53
C SER A 143 10.27 1.10 -14.41
N ILE A 144 11.33 1.30 -15.19
CA ILE A 144 11.44 2.37 -16.19
C ILE A 144 10.87 1.96 -17.55
N GLN A 145 10.39 0.72 -17.68
CA GLN A 145 9.88 0.18 -18.94
C GLN A 145 8.64 0.93 -19.42
N PHE A 146 7.79 1.36 -18.49
CA PHE A 146 6.54 2.05 -18.77
C PHE A 146 6.56 3.45 -18.15
N LYS A 147 6.33 4.46 -18.98
CA LYS A 147 6.11 5.83 -18.51
C LYS A 147 4.74 5.93 -17.84
N ASN A 148 4.69 6.58 -16.68
CA ASN A 148 3.43 6.89 -16.01
C ASN A 148 2.77 8.16 -16.57
N LEU A 149 1.51 8.42 -16.19
CA LEU A 149 0.73 9.58 -16.65
C LEU A 149 1.44 10.92 -16.43
N PHE A 150 2.21 11.08 -15.36
CA PHE A 150 2.97 12.31 -15.12
C PHE A 150 4.16 12.44 -16.08
N GLU A 151 4.93 11.37 -16.28
CA GLU A 151 6.07 11.32 -17.21
C GLU A 151 5.64 11.49 -18.68
N LEU A 152 4.42 11.09 -19.03
CA LEU A 152 3.83 11.33 -20.35
C LEU A 152 3.40 12.79 -20.57
N ASN A 153 3.35 13.60 -19.52
CA ASN A 153 2.89 14.98 -19.54
C ASN A 153 3.93 15.95 -18.93
N GLU A 154 5.22 15.63 -19.06
CA GLU A 154 6.33 16.38 -18.45
C GLU A 154 6.45 17.85 -18.92
N ASP A 155 5.89 18.21 -20.08
CA ASP A 155 5.89 19.61 -20.54
C ASP A 155 4.81 20.48 -19.84
N TYR A 156 3.81 19.85 -19.22
CA TYR A 156 2.70 20.52 -18.56
C TYR A 156 2.83 20.45 -17.04
N TYR A 157 2.19 21.39 -16.34
CA TYR A 157 2.11 21.32 -14.89
C TYR A 157 1.39 20.03 -14.43
N THR A 158 2.04 19.24 -13.59
CA THR A 158 1.49 18.04 -12.97
C THR A 158 1.63 18.13 -11.46
N ALA A 159 0.64 17.62 -10.75
CA ALA A 159 0.59 17.82 -9.30
C ALA A 159 0.11 16.56 -8.57
N SER A 160 0.62 16.37 -7.35
CA SER A 160 0.19 15.28 -6.49
C SER A 160 0.10 15.72 -5.03
N ILE A 161 -0.77 15.06 -4.28
CA ILE A 161 -0.87 15.17 -2.83
C ILE A 161 -0.92 13.76 -2.24
N ASN A 162 -0.02 13.48 -1.29
CA ASN A 162 0.05 12.22 -0.54
C ASN A 162 0.21 10.95 -1.39
N THR A 163 0.79 11.03 -2.59
CA THR A 163 1.09 9.82 -3.39
C THR A 163 2.47 9.26 -3.07
N TYR A 164 2.62 7.95 -3.27
CA TYR A 164 3.90 7.24 -3.25
C TYR A 164 4.59 7.25 -4.62
N LEU A 165 3.82 7.38 -5.72
CA LEU A 165 4.32 7.39 -7.10
C LEU A 165 4.44 8.83 -7.62
N ASN A 166 5.60 9.45 -7.38
CA ASN A 166 5.88 10.85 -7.71
C ASN A 166 6.84 11.05 -8.89
N ARG A 167 7.32 9.98 -9.52
CA ARG A 167 8.21 10.10 -10.68
C ARG A 167 7.50 10.88 -11.81
N GLY A 168 8.09 12.00 -12.23
CA GLY A 168 7.51 12.90 -13.24
C GLY A 168 6.53 13.97 -12.70
N VAL A 169 6.31 14.07 -11.39
CA VAL A 169 5.44 15.08 -10.80
C VAL A 169 6.18 16.42 -10.63
N HIS A 170 5.60 17.52 -11.11
CA HIS A 170 6.18 18.86 -10.94
C HIS A 170 5.98 19.44 -9.55
N HIS A 171 4.79 19.26 -8.98
CA HIS A 171 4.45 19.77 -7.65
C HIS A 171 3.85 18.66 -6.79
N SER A 172 4.72 17.97 -6.06
CA SER A 172 4.36 16.89 -5.13
C SER A 172 4.32 17.41 -3.70
N LEU A 173 3.16 17.32 -3.06
CA LEU A 173 2.97 17.69 -1.66
C LEU A 173 2.76 16.46 -0.77
N LYS A 174 3.37 16.48 0.41
CA LYS A 174 3.17 15.46 1.45
C LYS A 174 2.69 16.12 2.73
N THR A 175 1.60 15.62 3.28
CA THR A 175 1.02 16.10 4.54
C THR A 175 1.41 15.22 5.72
N GLY A 176 2.63 14.66 5.70
CA GLY A 176 3.05 13.57 6.60
C GLY A 176 2.93 13.89 8.10
N TRP A 177 3.18 15.14 8.51
CA TRP A 177 2.99 15.56 9.89
C TRP A 177 1.49 15.56 10.27
N ALA A 178 0.65 16.25 9.48
CA ALA A 178 -0.79 16.28 9.69
C ALA A 178 -1.39 14.86 9.73
N HIS A 179 -0.97 14.00 8.80
CA HIS A 179 -1.36 12.60 8.75
C HIS A 179 -0.96 11.83 10.02
N THR A 180 0.30 11.98 10.46
CA THR A 180 0.79 11.32 11.69
C THR A 180 0.02 11.79 12.92
N THR A 181 -0.23 13.10 13.03
CA THR A 181 -0.99 13.66 14.16
C THR A 181 -2.46 13.23 14.15
N ALA A 182 -3.04 13.03 12.96
CA ALA A 182 -4.40 12.54 12.81
C ALA A 182 -4.51 11.08 13.25
N LYS A 183 -3.66 10.21 12.67
CA LYS A 183 -3.58 8.77 12.95
C LYS A 183 -3.35 8.46 14.42
N TYR A 184 -2.49 9.23 15.09
CA TYR A 184 -2.15 9.02 16.50
C TYR A 184 -2.74 10.09 17.42
N SER A 185 -3.84 10.73 17.01
CA SER A 185 -4.45 11.85 17.75
C SER A 185 -4.79 11.54 19.21
N LYS A 186 -4.99 10.26 19.57
CA LYS A 186 -5.24 9.78 20.95
C LYS A 186 -3.98 9.38 21.74
N ALA A 187 -2.79 9.33 21.13
CA ALA A 187 -1.54 9.01 21.82
C ALA A 187 -1.10 10.16 22.73
N SER A 188 -0.57 9.87 23.92
CA SER A 188 -0.46 10.80 25.07
C SER A 188 0.20 12.16 24.83
N LEU A 189 0.98 12.34 23.75
CA LEU A 189 1.64 13.60 23.42
C LEU A 189 0.78 14.56 22.58
N PHE A 190 -0.04 14.05 21.67
CA PHE A 190 -0.77 14.87 20.68
C PHE A 190 -2.00 15.61 21.23
N PRO A 191 -2.81 15.03 22.15
CA PRO A 191 -3.86 15.76 22.84
C PRO A 191 -3.33 16.99 23.59
N PHE A 192 -2.16 16.87 24.22
CA PHE A 192 -1.51 18.00 24.90
C PHE A 192 -1.14 19.11 23.90
N LEU A 193 -0.52 18.77 22.76
CA LEU A 193 -0.20 19.73 21.70
C LEU A 193 -1.45 20.42 21.15
N ARG A 194 -2.58 19.71 21.03
CA ARG A 194 -3.86 20.25 20.55
C ARG A 194 -4.50 21.24 21.55
N THR A 195 -4.20 21.14 22.84
CA THR A 195 -4.71 22.07 23.87
C THR A 195 -3.98 23.41 23.91
N VAL A 196 -2.88 23.58 23.14
CA VAL A 196 -2.14 24.84 23.09
C VAL A 196 -2.99 25.93 22.42
N PRO A 197 -3.27 27.06 23.10
CA PRO A 197 -4.08 28.14 22.54
C PRO A 197 -3.51 28.69 21.23
N PHE A 198 -4.38 29.12 20.32
CA PHE A 198 -4.08 29.79 19.05
C PHE A 198 -3.41 28.96 17.94
N PHE A 199 -2.62 27.92 18.25
CA PHE A 199 -1.90 27.15 17.22
C PHE A 199 -2.01 25.62 17.38
N GLY A 200 -2.57 25.10 18.48
CA GLY A 200 -2.58 23.66 18.76
C GLY A 200 -3.33 22.81 17.72
N LYS A 201 -4.40 23.34 17.13
CA LYS A 201 -5.15 22.68 16.05
C LYS A 201 -4.40 22.68 14.70
N ASP A 202 -3.57 23.67 14.47
CA ASP A 202 -2.77 23.77 13.24
C ASP A 202 -1.58 22.81 13.29
N ILE A 203 -1.04 22.61 14.50
CA ILE A 203 0.08 21.71 14.82
C ILE A 203 -0.36 20.25 14.94
N SER A 204 -1.58 19.96 15.40
CA SER A 204 -2.08 18.58 15.59
C SER A 204 -3.48 18.44 15.01
N LYS A 205 -3.54 18.03 13.74
CA LYS A 205 -4.80 17.82 13.01
C LYS A 205 -5.40 16.46 13.40
N ASP A 206 -6.73 16.39 13.46
CA ASP A 206 -7.44 15.09 13.41
C ASP A 206 -7.68 14.67 11.95
N HIS A 207 -8.31 13.51 11.76
CA HIS A 207 -8.61 12.96 10.44
C HIS A 207 -9.46 13.90 9.58
N PHE A 208 -10.49 14.55 10.14
CA PHE A 208 -11.34 15.48 9.39
C PHE A 208 -10.56 16.72 8.94
N GLN A 209 -9.80 17.33 9.85
CA GLN A 209 -8.96 18.47 9.53
C GLN A 209 -7.85 18.12 8.53
N HIS A 210 -7.37 16.88 8.57
CA HIS A 210 -6.39 16.39 7.61
C HIS A 210 -6.98 16.31 6.20
N GLU A 211 -8.17 15.73 6.02
CA GLU A 211 -8.82 15.68 4.70
C GLU A 211 -9.22 17.06 4.19
N THR A 212 -9.67 17.95 5.07
CA THR A 212 -9.91 19.36 4.73
C THR A 212 -8.63 20.01 4.17
N LEU A 213 -7.47 19.79 4.82
CA LEU A 213 -6.18 20.31 4.34
C LEU A 213 -5.81 19.71 2.97
N VAL A 214 -6.05 18.41 2.76
CA VAL A 214 -5.79 17.76 1.47
C VAL A 214 -6.60 18.42 0.36
N THR A 215 -7.89 18.70 0.59
CA THR A 215 -8.74 19.41 -0.36
C THR A 215 -8.27 20.84 -0.60
N ASP A 216 -7.89 21.57 0.45
CA ASP A 216 -7.41 22.95 0.33
C ASP A 216 -6.15 23.02 -0.56
N LEU A 217 -5.17 22.14 -0.31
CA LEU A 217 -3.97 22.02 -1.14
C LEU A 217 -4.31 21.61 -2.58
N ALA A 218 -5.28 20.71 -2.77
CA ALA A 218 -5.71 20.30 -4.11
C ALA A 218 -6.34 21.46 -4.89
N ILE A 219 -7.13 22.31 -4.23
CA ILE A 219 -7.72 23.50 -4.81
C ILE A 219 -6.63 24.53 -5.18
N GLU A 220 -5.61 24.71 -4.33
CA GLU A 220 -4.47 25.57 -4.67
C GLU A 220 -3.72 25.06 -5.91
N GLN A 221 -3.46 23.75 -5.99
CA GLN A 221 -2.88 23.14 -7.20
C GLN A 221 -3.77 23.34 -8.43
N LEU A 222 -5.11 23.22 -8.29
CA LEU A 222 -6.07 23.41 -9.39
C LEU A 222 -6.02 24.80 -10.01
N LYS A 223 -5.62 25.85 -9.28
CA LYS A 223 -5.47 27.21 -9.81
C LYS A 223 -4.44 27.30 -10.94
N LEU A 224 -3.47 26.39 -10.96
CA LEU A 224 -2.46 26.26 -12.02
C LEU A 224 -2.90 25.29 -13.15
N ASN A 225 -4.13 24.79 -13.10
CA ASN A 225 -4.73 23.87 -14.07
C ASN A 225 -3.84 22.66 -14.43
N PRO A 226 -3.57 21.76 -13.46
CA PRO A 226 -2.69 20.62 -13.67
C PRO A 226 -3.23 19.70 -14.76
N LYS A 227 -2.35 19.30 -15.69
CA LYS A 227 -2.66 18.35 -16.75
C LYS A 227 -3.06 17.00 -16.17
N VAL A 228 -2.32 16.56 -15.15
CA VAL A 228 -2.60 15.40 -14.31
C VAL A 228 -2.51 15.84 -12.86
N GLN A 229 -3.56 15.61 -12.10
CA GLN A 229 -3.60 15.82 -10.66
C GLN A 229 -3.93 14.50 -9.95
N TRP A 230 -3.19 14.19 -8.90
CA TRP A 230 -3.49 13.04 -8.03
C TRP A 230 -3.68 13.50 -6.59
N ILE A 231 -4.77 13.06 -5.97
CA ILE A 231 -5.12 13.43 -4.60
C ILE A 231 -5.40 12.14 -3.83
N THR A 232 -4.60 11.82 -2.81
CA THR A 232 -4.88 10.73 -1.88
C THR A 232 -5.47 11.27 -0.58
N TYR A 233 -6.66 10.77 -0.22
CA TYR A 233 -7.34 10.96 1.07
C TYR A 233 -7.08 9.73 1.97
N PRO A 234 -6.12 9.79 2.93
CA PRO A 234 -5.62 8.61 3.62
C PRO A 234 -6.28 8.32 4.98
N SER A 235 -7.26 9.11 5.41
CA SER A 235 -7.75 9.07 6.79
C SER A 235 -8.63 7.87 7.10
N LEU A 236 -9.38 7.35 6.13
CA LEU A 236 -10.22 6.16 6.33
C LEU A 236 -9.36 4.94 6.68
N ASP A 237 -8.37 4.63 5.85
CA ASP A 237 -7.38 3.58 6.12
C ASP A 237 -6.61 3.83 7.43
N ALA A 238 -6.10 5.05 7.62
CA ALA A 238 -5.32 5.37 8.81
C ALA A 238 -6.09 5.22 10.11
N HIS A 239 -7.39 5.58 10.11
CA HIS A 239 -8.28 5.37 11.24
C HIS A 239 -8.57 3.87 11.44
N ASN A 240 -8.93 3.15 10.37
CA ASN A 240 -9.21 1.72 10.42
C ASN A 240 -8.03 0.92 11.00
N HIS A 241 -6.80 1.25 10.60
CA HIS A 241 -5.60 0.62 11.11
C HIS A 241 -5.39 0.71 12.63
N VAL A 242 -5.96 1.73 13.29
CA VAL A 242 -5.76 1.97 14.73
C VAL A 242 -7.00 1.60 15.55
N HIS A 243 -8.18 1.75 14.96
CA HIS A 243 -9.46 1.68 15.67
C HIS A 243 -10.46 0.69 15.08
N GLY A 244 -10.14 0.06 13.93
CA GLY A 244 -11.09 -0.73 13.16
C GLY A 244 -12.20 0.14 12.57
N THR A 245 -13.31 -0.49 12.21
CA THR A 245 -14.46 0.19 11.62
C THR A 245 -15.47 0.58 12.72
N ASP A 246 -15.53 1.87 13.05
CA ASP A 246 -16.46 2.41 14.05
C ASP A 246 -17.22 3.65 13.51
N GLU A 247 -17.94 4.34 14.39
CA GLU A 247 -18.68 5.57 14.07
C GLU A 247 -17.80 6.65 13.43
N THR A 248 -16.53 6.76 13.81
CA THR A 248 -15.63 7.78 13.23
C THR A 248 -15.26 7.43 11.80
N TYR A 249 -15.08 6.15 11.46
CA TYR A 249 -14.88 5.74 10.06
C TYR A 249 -16.07 6.18 9.20
N TYR A 250 -17.28 6.00 9.71
CA TYR A 250 -18.50 6.41 9.03
C TYR A 250 -18.61 7.93 8.85
N ASP A 251 -18.38 8.69 9.92
CA ASP A 251 -18.40 10.15 9.88
C ASP A 251 -17.34 10.69 8.90
N LEU A 252 -16.16 10.05 8.83
CA LEU A 252 -15.11 10.42 7.87
C LEU A 252 -15.55 10.20 6.42
N LEU A 253 -16.28 9.13 6.13
CA LEU A 253 -16.81 8.88 4.79
C LEU A 253 -17.82 9.97 4.38
N GLN A 254 -18.68 10.42 5.30
CA GLN A 254 -19.60 11.53 5.06
C GLN A 254 -18.88 12.86 4.91
N HIS A 255 -17.83 13.10 5.71
CA HIS A 255 -16.99 14.28 5.55
C HIS A 255 -16.33 14.31 4.17
N LEU A 256 -15.82 13.16 3.71
CA LEU A 256 -15.20 13.02 2.40
C LEU A 256 -16.16 13.27 1.23
N ASP A 257 -17.44 12.89 1.36
CA ASP A 257 -18.50 13.27 0.40
C ASP A 257 -18.58 14.80 0.25
N GLY A 258 -18.53 15.52 1.38
CA GLY A 258 -18.52 16.98 1.42
C GLY A 258 -17.22 17.60 0.86
N GLU A 259 -16.07 16.99 1.12
CA GLU A 259 -14.78 17.45 0.59
C GLU A 259 -14.68 17.24 -0.93
N LEU A 260 -15.19 16.14 -1.45
CA LEU A 260 -15.29 15.91 -2.89
C LEU A 260 -16.23 16.93 -3.55
N TYR A 261 -17.36 17.26 -2.89
CA TYR A 261 -18.24 18.33 -3.36
C TYR A 261 -17.52 19.69 -3.41
N ARG A 262 -16.71 20.03 -2.39
CA ARG A 262 -15.91 21.26 -2.39
C ARG A 262 -14.92 21.30 -3.55
N LEU A 263 -14.27 20.17 -3.86
CA LEU A 263 -13.37 20.05 -4.99
C LEU A 263 -14.11 20.27 -6.33
N ASP A 264 -15.27 19.65 -6.53
CA ASP A 264 -16.11 19.82 -7.72
C ASP A 264 -16.55 21.29 -7.91
N GLN A 265 -16.96 21.96 -6.83
CA GLN A 265 -17.30 23.38 -6.85
C GLN A 265 -16.10 24.27 -7.23
N ALA A 266 -14.89 23.92 -6.79
CA ALA A 266 -13.69 24.65 -7.19
C ALA A 266 -13.35 24.45 -8.67
N ILE A 267 -13.51 23.23 -9.20
CA ILE A 267 -13.35 22.92 -10.63
C ILE A 267 -14.32 23.76 -11.47
N GLU A 268 -15.59 23.85 -11.06
CA GLU A 268 -16.60 24.68 -11.71
C GLU A 268 -16.24 26.18 -11.65
N ALA A 269 -15.87 26.69 -10.47
CA ALA A 269 -15.52 28.09 -10.28
C ALA A 269 -14.28 28.53 -11.10
N LEU A 270 -13.35 27.60 -11.35
CA LEU A 270 -12.16 27.82 -12.19
C LEU A 270 -12.42 27.61 -13.69
N ASN A 271 -13.67 27.36 -14.09
CA ASN A 271 -14.07 27.05 -15.47
C ASN A 271 -13.37 25.81 -16.06
N GLN A 272 -13.10 24.80 -15.24
CA GLN A 272 -12.44 23.56 -15.64
C GLN A 272 -13.44 22.40 -15.82
N LYS A 273 -14.67 22.68 -16.28
CA LYS A 273 -15.76 21.69 -16.35
C LYS A 273 -15.49 20.48 -17.27
N ASP A 274 -14.58 20.63 -18.23
CA ASP A 274 -14.17 19.54 -19.13
C ASP A 274 -13.08 18.63 -18.51
N ARG A 275 -12.64 18.91 -17.28
CA ARG A 275 -11.70 18.07 -16.52
C ARG A 275 -12.36 16.74 -16.19
N MET A 276 -11.70 15.64 -16.52
CA MET A 276 -12.11 14.32 -16.09
C MET A 276 -11.78 14.14 -14.60
N VAL A 277 -12.78 13.81 -13.78
CA VAL A 277 -12.58 13.43 -12.37
C VAL A 277 -12.78 11.92 -12.25
N VAL A 278 -11.78 11.24 -11.69
CA VAL A 278 -11.80 9.79 -11.49
C VAL A 278 -11.67 9.52 -10.01
N VAL A 279 -12.70 8.93 -9.41
CA VAL A 279 -12.67 8.54 -7.99
C VAL A 279 -12.44 7.04 -7.88
N VAL A 280 -11.38 6.65 -7.18
CA VAL A 280 -10.94 5.26 -7.03
C VAL A 280 -10.58 4.96 -5.58
N SER A 281 -10.48 3.67 -5.27
CA SER A 281 -9.81 3.18 -4.07
C SER A 281 -8.79 2.14 -4.49
N ASP A 282 -7.66 2.11 -3.80
CA ASP A 282 -6.58 1.13 -4.00
C ASP A 282 -6.93 -0.23 -3.41
N HIS A 283 -7.58 -0.25 -2.26
CA HIS A 283 -7.99 -1.46 -1.57
C HIS A 283 -9.22 -1.26 -0.68
N GLY A 284 -9.86 -2.39 -0.33
CA GLY A 284 -10.87 -2.41 0.72
C GLY A 284 -10.25 -2.46 2.11
N ILE A 285 -11.09 -2.60 3.13
CA ILE A 285 -10.67 -2.80 4.52
C ILE A 285 -11.37 -4.02 5.13
N LEU A 286 -10.72 -4.60 6.13
CA LEU A 286 -11.27 -5.62 7.00
C LEU A 286 -10.70 -5.40 8.40
N ASP A 287 -11.56 -5.48 9.41
CA ASP A 287 -11.11 -5.43 10.80
C ASP A 287 -10.38 -6.74 11.15
N VAL A 288 -9.28 -6.60 11.89
CA VAL A 288 -8.40 -7.69 12.31
C VAL A 288 -8.34 -7.70 13.83
N ASP A 289 -8.74 -8.83 14.42
CA ASP A 289 -8.87 -9.00 15.87
C ASP A 289 -7.82 -9.95 16.46
N VAL A 290 -7.24 -10.80 15.61
CA VAL A 290 -6.23 -11.80 15.97
C VAL A 290 -4.98 -11.53 15.15
N ASN A 291 -3.79 -11.81 15.68
CA ASN A 291 -2.54 -11.76 14.91
C ASN A 291 -1.92 -13.16 14.88
N VAL A 292 -1.42 -13.57 13.72
CA VAL A 292 -0.63 -14.80 13.58
C VAL A 292 0.85 -14.47 13.35
N ASP A 293 1.71 -14.94 14.25
CA ASP A 293 3.17 -14.77 14.15
C ASP A 293 3.79 -16.00 13.47
N VAL A 294 3.68 -16.03 12.14
CA VAL A 294 4.21 -17.13 11.31
C VAL A 294 5.71 -17.35 11.52
N PRO A 295 6.58 -16.31 11.55
CA PRO A 295 8.00 -16.48 11.84
C PRO A 295 8.28 -17.19 13.17
N SER A 296 7.63 -16.75 14.25
CA SER A 296 7.82 -17.35 15.57
C SER A 296 7.38 -18.83 15.62
N ILE A 297 6.33 -19.19 14.88
CA ILE A 297 5.86 -20.58 14.78
C ILE A 297 6.87 -21.43 13.99
N ILE A 298 7.39 -20.91 12.89
CA ILE A 298 8.44 -21.59 12.10
C ILE A 298 9.70 -21.80 12.95
N GLU A 299 10.17 -20.77 13.66
CA GLU A 299 11.35 -20.87 14.52
C GLU A 299 11.16 -21.93 15.61
N LYS A 300 9.99 -21.91 16.28
CA LYS A 300 9.69 -22.83 17.38
C LYS A 300 9.57 -24.28 16.94
N GLU A 301 8.93 -24.54 15.80
CA GLU A 301 8.60 -25.91 15.37
C GLU A 301 9.61 -26.50 14.40
N LEU A 302 10.33 -25.67 13.64
CA LEU A 302 11.27 -26.10 12.60
C LEU A 302 12.73 -25.66 12.86
N GLU A 303 12.98 -24.83 13.87
CA GLU A 303 14.30 -24.24 14.17
C GLU A 303 14.91 -23.45 12.99
N LEU A 304 14.06 -22.82 12.17
CA LEU A 304 14.47 -21.93 11.09
C LEU A 304 14.31 -20.46 11.51
N THR A 305 15.32 -19.64 11.25
CA THR A 305 15.29 -18.21 11.56
C THR A 305 14.69 -17.44 10.39
N ILE A 306 13.47 -16.93 10.55
CA ILE A 306 12.78 -16.12 9.53
C ILE A 306 12.71 -14.67 10.01
N GLU A 307 13.51 -13.79 9.42
CA GLU A 307 13.63 -12.39 9.82
C GLU A 307 12.49 -11.53 9.23
N ARG A 308 11.98 -10.56 9.99
CA ARG A 308 10.91 -9.66 9.52
C ARG A 308 11.42 -8.24 9.20
N GLY A 309 12.53 -7.82 9.79
CA GLY A 309 13.01 -6.46 9.73
C GLY A 309 12.08 -5.44 10.43
N PRO A 310 12.44 -4.15 10.40
CA PRO A 310 11.70 -3.10 11.11
C PRO A 310 10.35 -2.80 10.44
N SER A 311 9.35 -2.44 11.25
CA SER A 311 8.03 -2.06 10.72
C SER A 311 8.03 -0.71 10.00
N THR A 312 8.94 0.20 10.34
CA THR A 312 9.06 1.54 9.75
C THR A 312 10.49 2.09 9.86
N HIS A 313 10.96 2.85 8.87
CA HIS A 313 12.22 3.59 8.92
C HIS A 313 11.97 5.07 9.22
N LEU A 314 12.30 5.51 10.43
CA LEU A 314 12.13 6.91 10.85
C LEU A 314 13.44 7.73 10.80
N GLY A 315 14.60 7.07 10.84
CA GLY A 315 15.90 7.73 10.95
C GLY A 315 16.64 7.97 9.63
N THR A 316 16.29 7.26 8.56
CA THR A 316 17.00 7.29 7.28
C THR A 316 16.02 7.23 6.11
N ASN A 317 16.40 7.82 4.98
CA ASN A 317 15.70 7.64 3.70
C ASN A 317 16.45 6.69 2.74
N GLN A 318 17.57 6.12 3.17
CA GLN A 318 18.37 5.17 2.41
C GLN A 318 18.12 3.74 2.88
N LEU A 319 18.33 2.79 1.97
CA LEU A 319 18.28 1.35 2.21
C LEU A 319 19.61 0.77 1.72
N GLU A 320 20.51 0.50 2.66
CA GLU A 320 21.94 0.30 2.39
C GLU A 320 22.52 -0.93 3.09
N ASP A 321 21.68 -1.68 3.83
CA ASP A 321 22.10 -2.83 4.62
C ASP A 321 22.71 -3.89 3.68
N PRO A 322 23.98 -4.28 3.87
CA PRO A 322 24.64 -5.23 2.98
C PRO A 322 24.07 -6.63 3.17
N LEU A 323 24.02 -7.42 2.09
CA LEU A 323 23.51 -8.79 2.13
C LEU A 323 24.25 -9.71 3.12
N SER A 324 25.47 -9.33 3.53
CA SER A 324 26.26 -10.02 4.55
C SER A 324 25.64 -9.97 5.95
N GLU A 325 24.76 -9.00 6.24
CA GLU A 325 24.07 -8.91 7.54
C GLU A 325 23.00 -10.00 7.72
N PHE A 326 22.63 -10.68 6.63
CA PHE A 326 21.50 -11.62 6.58
C PHE A 326 21.92 -13.06 6.29
N VAL A 327 23.22 -13.37 6.32
CA VAL A 327 23.74 -14.70 5.95
C VAL A 327 23.35 -15.79 6.95
N ASP A 328 23.08 -15.40 8.19
CA ASP A 328 22.70 -16.31 9.28
C ASP A 328 21.19 -16.59 9.31
N ASP A 329 20.38 -15.80 8.59
CA ASP A 329 18.93 -16.00 8.47
C ASP A 329 18.60 -17.07 7.43
N ASP A 330 17.53 -17.84 7.64
CA ASP A 330 17.04 -18.86 6.70
C ASP A 330 16.01 -18.28 5.72
N GLY A 331 15.32 -17.20 6.11
CA GLY A 331 14.32 -16.55 5.27
C GLY A 331 13.92 -15.17 5.76
N PHE A 332 13.17 -14.45 4.94
CA PHE A 332 12.52 -13.19 5.27
C PHE A 332 11.01 -13.31 5.19
N PHE A 333 10.32 -12.80 6.21
CA PHE A 333 8.87 -12.63 6.23
C PHE A 333 8.52 -11.16 6.07
N VAL A 334 7.93 -10.79 4.94
CA VAL A 334 7.55 -9.41 4.65
C VAL A 334 6.04 -9.24 4.58
N ILE A 335 5.53 -8.29 5.35
CA ILE A 335 4.10 -7.99 5.42
C ILE A 335 3.74 -6.98 4.32
N ASN A 336 2.81 -7.39 3.46
CA ASN A 336 2.24 -6.59 2.36
C ASN A 336 0.73 -6.51 2.53
N GLY A 337 0.32 -5.97 3.66
CA GLY A 337 -1.07 -5.83 4.08
C GLY A 337 -1.32 -6.62 5.34
N ASN A 338 -2.32 -6.23 6.13
CA ASN A 338 -2.64 -6.98 7.34
C ASN A 338 -3.04 -8.43 7.03
N LEU A 339 -3.54 -8.70 5.82
CA LEU A 339 -4.03 -10.01 5.40
C LEU A 339 -3.16 -10.73 4.36
N SER A 340 -1.98 -10.20 4.03
CA SER A 340 -1.07 -10.84 3.07
C SER A 340 0.39 -10.60 3.40
N ALA A 341 1.18 -11.65 3.25
CA ALA A 341 2.61 -11.63 3.49
C ALA A 341 3.34 -12.51 2.48
N TYR A 342 4.63 -12.26 2.34
CA TYR A 342 5.51 -13.10 1.54
C TYR A 342 6.62 -13.70 2.40
N ILE A 343 7.08 -14.87 1.97
CA ILE A 343 8.31 -15.46 2.47
C ILE A 343 9.31 -15.57 1.32
N TYR A 344 10.52 -15.10 1.59
CA TYR A 344 11.70 -15.30 0.76
C TYR A 344 12.64 -16.24 1.51
N MET A 345 13.08 -17.31 0.89
CA MET A 345 13.99 -18.27 1.50
C MET A 345 15.40 -18.10 0.94
N LYS A 346 16.39 -18.40 1.78
CA LYS A 346 17.78 -18.59 1.37
C LYS A 346 17.94 -19.99 0.78
N ASP A 347 18.85 -20.15 -0.18
CA ASP A 347 19.20 -21.46 -0.70
C ASP A 347 20.03 -22.23 0.34
N PRO A 348 19.51 -23.34 0.89
CA PRO A 348 20.21 -24.07 1.94
C PRO A 348 21.44 -24.84 1.42
N GLU A 349 21.61 -24.98 0.10
CA GLU A 349 22.75 -25.67 -0.51
C GLU A 349 23.90 -24.73 -0.86
N ILE A 350 23.69 -23.41 -0.77
CA ILE A 350 24.68 -22.38 -1.10
C ILE A 350 25.15 -21.68 0.18
N GLU A 351 26.45 -21.44 0.29
CA GLU A 351 27.03 -20.72 1.44
C GLU A 351 27.09 -19.21 1.21
N GLY A 352 26.95 -18.46 2.31
CA GLY A 352 27.14 -17.01 2.33
C GLY A 352 26.04 -16.24 1.60
N SER A 353 26.36 -15.01 1.21
CA SER A 353 25.39 -14.07 0.62
C SER A 353 24.88 -14.50 -0.76
N GLU A 354 25.62 -15.34 -1.49
CA GLU A 354 25.19 -15.84 -2.81
C GLU A 354 23.93 -16.73 -2.73
N ALA A 355 23.67 -17.31 -1.56
CA ALA A 355 22.48 -18.12 -1.30
C ALA A 355 21.16 -17.34 -1.41
N TRP A 356 21.22 -16.00 -1.42
CA TRP A 356 20.05 -15.13 -1.57
C TRP A 356 19.81 -14.65 -3.01
N ARG A 357 20.71 -14.98 -3.95
CA ARG A 357 20.68 -14.40 -5.31
C ARG A 357 19.66 -15.03 -6.23
N SER A 358 19.19 -16.23 -5.91
CA SER A 358 18.23 -16.96 -6.73
C SER A 358 16.98 -17.32 -5.92
N PRO A 359 15.79 -17.33 -6.54
CA PRO A 359 14.60 -17.94 -5.95
C PRO A 359 14.79 -19.43 -5.71
N ILE A 360 14.11 -19.98 -4.71
CA ILE A 360 14.18 -21.40 -4.39
C ILE A 360 13.27 -22.21 -5.33
N GLU A 361 13.79 -23.32 -5.82
CA GLU A 361 13.00 -24.25 -6.62
C GLU A 361 11.88 -24.89 -5.77
N GLY A 362 10.72 -25.09 -6.37
CA GLY A 362 9.58 -25.62 -5.65
C GLY A 362 9.79 -27.01 -5.04
N GLU A 363 10.61 -27.85 -5.67
CA GLU A 363 10.97 -29.16 -5.11
C GLU A 363 11.76 -29.00 -3.80
N MET A 364 12.71 -28.06 -3.76
CA MET A 364 13.47 -27.71 -2.56
C MET A 364 12.55 -27.15 -1.46
N LEU A 365 11.58 -26.30 -1.78
CA LEU A 365 10.60 -25.82 -0.79
C LEU A 365 9.76 -26.98 -0.18
N THR A 366 9.44 -28.00 -0.98
CA THR A 366 8.67 -29.16 -0.51
C THR A 366 9.49 -30.20 0.25
N HIS A 367 10.82 -30.10 0.21
CA HIS A 367 11.78 -30.97 0.90
C HIS A 367 12.87 -30.14 1.59
N TYR A 368 12.50 -29.02 2.20
CA TYR A 368 13.44 -28.06 2.74
C TYR A 368 14.25 -28.72 3.87
N PRO A 369 15.59 -28.70 3.81
CA PRO A 369 16.43 -29.38 4.78
C PRO A 369 16.35 -28.68 6.14
N LEU A 370 16.21 -29.49 7.18
CA LEU A 370 16.33 -29.08 8.57
C LEU A 370 17.58 -29.73 9.18
N LYS A 371 18.02 -29.25 10.35
CA LYS A 371 19.11 -29.90 11.10
C LYS A 371 18.87 -31.40 11.30
N ASN A 372 17.60 -31.80 11.48
CA ASN A 372 17.18 -33.18 11.73
C ASN A 372 16.05 -33.63 10.80
N GLY A 373 16.28 -33.61 9.49
CA GLY A 373 15.36 -34.17 8.50
C GLY A 373 15.00 -33.17 7.41
N VAL A 374 13.79 -33.30 6.87
CA VAL A 374 13.26 -32.42 5.82
C VAL A 374 11.83 -32.06 6.14
N VAL A 375 11.37 -30.90 5.66
CA VAL A 375 10.00 -30.44 5.82
C VAL A 375 9.41 -29.99 4.49
N ASN A 376 8.12 -30.26 4.29
CA ASN A 376 7.36 -29.56 3.26
C ASN A 376 6.93 -28.20 3.81
N LEU A 377 7.76 -27.18 3.58
CA LEU A 377 7.59 -25.87 4.20
C LEU A 377 6.25 -25.20 3.81
N PRO A 378 5.83 -25.17 2.52
CA PRO A 378 4.51 -24.62 2.17
C PRO A 378 3.34 -25.35 2.82
N ALA A 379 3.40 -26.70 2.92
CA ALA A 379 2.35 -27.48 3.58
C ALA A 379 2.30 -27.22 5.09
N PHE A 380 3.47 -27.11 5.74
CA PHE A 380 3.56 -26.73 7.15
C PHE A 380 2.91 -25.36 7.38
N ILE A 381 3.28 -24.35 6.58
CA ILE A 381 2.73 -23.00 6.71
C ILE A 381 1.22 -22.98 6.48
N SER A 382 0.72 -23.72 5.48
CA SER A 382 -0.73 -23.81 5.20
C SER A 382 -1.52 -24.47 6.33
N SER A 383 -0.85 -25.24 7.20
CA SER A 383 -1.46 -25.85 8.38
C SER A 383 -1.54 -24.93 9.61
N ILE A 384 -0.85 -23.79 9.57
CA ILE A 384 -0.86 -22.82 10.67
C ILE A 384 -2.25 -22.20 10.81
N GLU A 385 -2.77 -22.21 12.04
CA GLU A 385 -4.05 -21.55 12.33
C GLU A 385 -3.98 -20.06 12.00
N GLY A 386 -4.96 -19.58 11.21
CA GLY A 386 -5.03 -18.20 10.74
C GLY A 386 -4.51 -18.00 9.33
N VAL A 387 -3.68 -18.90 8.79
CA VAL A 387 -3.32 -18.88 7.36
C VAL A 387 -4.49 -19.40 6.53
N GLU A 388 -4.85 -18.66 5.48
CA GLU A 388 -5.94 -19.02 4.54
C GLU A 388 -5.37 -19.65 3.28
N LEU A 389 -4.64 -18.88 2.46
CA LEU A 389 -3.96 -19.41 1.27
C LEU A 389 -2.44 -19.40 1.45
N THR A 390 -1.81 -20.48 0.99
CA THR A 390 -0.37 -20.56 0.74
C THR A 390 -0.15 -20.88 -0.73
N THR A 391 0.55 -20.01 -1.46
CA THR A 391 0.87 -20.20 -2.88
C THR A 391 2.37 -20.21 -3.10
N PHE A 392 2.87 -21.13 -3.91
CA PHE A 392 4.28 -21.19 -4.29
C PHE A 392 4.45 -21.73 -5.71
N LYS A 393 5.62 -21.48 -6.30
CA LYS A 393 5.96 -21.97 -7.63
C LYS A 393 6.60 -23.36 -7.52
N LEU A 394 5.95 -24.38 -8.08
CA LEU A 394 6.50 -25.74 -8.11
C LEU A 394 7.54 -25.88 -9.23
N SER A 395 7.22 -25.33 -10.40
CA SER A 395 8.09 -25.26 -11.58
C SER A 395 7.77 -24.00 -12.38
N GLN A 396 8.54 -23.71 -13.43
CA GLN A 396 8.29 -22.53 -14.28
C GLN A 396 6.86 -22.50 -14.86
N ASP A 397 6.23 -23.67 -15.05
CA ASP A 397 4.92 -23.79 -15.68
C ASP A 397 3.82 -24.20 -14.70
N THR A 398 4.09 -24.24 -13.39
CA THR A 398 3.12 -24.76 -12.42
C THR A 398 3.22 -24.04 -11.08
N LEU A 399 2.10 -23.44 -10.66
CA LEU A 399 1.91 -22.98 -9.29
C LEU A 399 1.10 -23.98 -8.49
N VAL A 400 1.35 -24.02 -7.19
CA VAL A 400 0.56 -24.76 -6.22
C VAL A 400 -0.13 -23.77 -5.30
N VAL A 401 -1.43 -23.97 -5.09
CA VAL A 401 -2.23 -23.23 -4.11
C VAL A 401 -2.73 -24.21 -3.07
N LEU A 402 -2.51 -23.89 -1.80
CA LEU A 402 -2.93 -24.65 -0.64
C LEU A 402 -3.89 -23.81 0.20
N HIS A 403 -4.90 -24.47 0.77
CA HIS A 403 -5.77 -23.92 1.80
C HIS A 403 -6.07 -25.01 2.82
N SER A 404 -5.36 -24.99 3.96
CA SER A 404 -5.43 -26.07 4.94
C SER A 404 -5.10 -27.43 4.29
N ASN A 405 -6.07 -28.35 4.17
CA ASN A 405 -5.88 -29.66 3.52
C ASN A 405 -6.19 -29.64 2.01
N ASP A 406 -6.74 -28.54 1.50
CA ASP A 406 -7.09 -28.39 0.10
C ASP A 406 -5.85 -28.00 -0.72
N LYS A 407 -5.77 -28.52 -1.94
CA LYS A 407 -4.64 -28.37 -2.85
C LYS A 407 -5.09 -28.35 -4.31
N ALA A 408 -4.61 -27.35 -5.03
CA ALA A 408 -4.79 -27.25 -6.47
C ALA A 408 -3.52 -26.77 -7.17
N PHE A 409 -3.45 -27.03 -8.47
CA PHE A 409 -2.41 -26.50 -9.35
C PHE A 409 -3.00 -25.47 -10.32
N ILE A 410 -2.24 -24.42 -10.60
CA ILE A 410 -2.53 -23.48 -11.69
C ILE A 410 -1.45 -23.63 -12.75
N THR A 411 -1.87 -23.74 -14.01
CA THR A 411 -0.99 -23.76 -15.19
C THR A 411 -1.40 -22.68 -16.18
N MET A 412 -0.46 -22.16 -16.96
CA MET A 412 -0.75 -21.32 -18.13
C MET A 412 -0.52 -22.16 -19.40
N ASP A 413 -1.62 -22.61 -20.01
CA ASP A 413 -1.55 -23.54 -21.15
C ASP A 413 -1.13 -22.85 -22.45
N SER A 414 -1.41 -21.56 -22.57
CA SER A 414 -0.90 -20.65 -23.61
C SER A 414 -1.03 -19.20 -23.13
N ILE A 415 -0.50 -18.24 -23.90
CA ILE A 415 -0.57 -16.81 -23.56
C ILE A 415 -2.03 -16.42 -23.22
N ASP A 416 -2.24 -15.91 -22.00
CA ASP A 416 -3.52 -15.50 -21.43
C ASP A 416 -4.57 -16.62 -21.23
N TYR A 417 -4.19 -17.90 -21.32
CA TYR A 417 -5.05 -19.05 -21.02
C TYR A 417 -4.54 -19.85 -19.83
N TYR A 418 -5.40 -20.04 -18.82
CA TYR A 418 -5.05 -20.69 -17.57
C TYR A 418 -5.97 -21.86 -17.26
N SER A 419 -5.42 -22.91 -16.67
CA SER A 419 -6.16 -24.06 -16.15
C SER A 419 -5.99 -24.21 -14.65
N TYR A 420 -7.05 -24.69 -14.01
CA TYR A 420 -7.10 -24.98 -12.58
C TYR A 420 -7.29 -26.47 -12.36
N HIS A 421 -6.41 -27.10 -11.58
CA HIS A 421 -6.39 -28.55 -11.36
C HIS A 421 -6.45 -28.86 -9.85
N PRO A 422 -7.64 -28.87 -9.24
CA PRO A 422 -7.80 -29.31 -7.86
C PRO A 422 -7.46 -30.79 -7.72
N THR A 423 -6.70 -31.13 -6.69
CA THR A 423 -6.31 -32.52 -6.36
C THR A 423 -6.78 -32.95 -4.98
N ALA A 424 -7.04 -32.01 -4.08
CA ALA A 424 -7.76 -32.19 -2.83
C ALA A 424 -8.61 -30.95 -2.59
N GLY A 425 -9.93 -31.10 -2.43
CA GLY A 425 -10.85 -29.97 -2.23
C GLY A 425 -10.76 -28.89 -3.31
N ASP A 426 -10.98 -27.63 -2.93
CA ASP A 426 -11.03 -26.48 -3.84
C ASP A 426 -10.50 -25.23 -3.11
N PRO A 427 -9.17 -25.03 -3.04
CA PRO A 427 -8.59 -23.97 -2.22
C PRO A 427 -9.00 -22.56 -2.65
N LEU A 428 -9.38 -22.34 -3.92
CA LEU A 428 -9.79 -21.03 -4.43
C LEU A 428 -11.31 -20.84 -4.48
N LEU A 429 -12.08 -21.81 -3.96
CA LEU A 429 -13.54 -21.73 -3.85
C LEU A 429 -14.22 -21.37 -5.17
N PHE A 430 -13.74 -21.94 -6.28
CA PHE A 430 -14.36 -21.74 -7.60
C PHE A 430 -15.62 -22.57 -7.80
N HIS A 431 -15.85 -23.57 -6.96
CA HIS A 431 -17.00 -24.46 -7.02
C HIS A 431 -17.14 -25.08 -8.42
N ASP A 432 -18.34 -25.01 -9.01
CA ASP A 432 -18.61 -25.54 -10.35
C ASP A 432 -18.36 -24.52 -11.48
N LEU A 433 -17.95 -23.28 -11.17
CA LEU A 433 -17.76 -22.22 -12.16
C LEU A 433 -16.53 -22.49 -13.05
N ILE A 434 -15.46 -23.03 -12.46
CA ILE A 434 -14.22 -23.37 -13.15
C ILE A 434 -14.09 -24.88 -13.23
N LYS A 435 -14.38 -25.43 -14.40
CA LYS A 435 -14.19 -26.87 -14.67
C LYS A 435 -12.70 -27.27 -14.56
N PRO A 436 -12.36 -28.27 -13.72
CA PRO A 436 -10.99 -28.77 -13.58
C PRO A 436 -10.31 -29.09 -14.92
N GLY A 437 -9.09 -28.62 -15.10
CA GLY A 437 -8.23 -28.85 -16.26
C GLY A 437 -8.72 -28.26 -17.59
N LYS A 438 -9.82 -27.50 -17.59
CA LYS A 438 -10.25 -26.76 -18.78
C LYS A 438 -9.51 -25.41 -18.82
N PRO A 439 -8.87 -25.04 -19.95
CA PRO A 439 -8.29 -23.72 -20.11
C PRO A 439 -9.37 -22.63 -20.22
N TYR A 440 -9.14 -21.50 -19.56
CA TYR A 440 -9.96 -20.29 -19.66
C TYR A 440 -9.09 -19.10 -20.02
N GLN A 441 -9.59 -18.24 -20.91
CA GLN A 441 -8.97 -16.95 -21.20
C GLN A 441 -9.06 -16.03 -19.98
N LYS A 442 -8.04 -15.20 -19.74
CA LYS A 442 -7.99 -14.29 -18.58
C LYS A 442 -9.25 -13.42 -18.43
N ASP A 443 -9.75 -12.81 -19.50
CA ASP A 443 -10.94 -11.94 -19.42
C ASP A 443 -12.19 -12.73 -19.03
N SER A 444 -12.27 -14.01 -19.45
CA SER A 444 -13.35 -14.90 -19.01
C SER A 444 -13.22 -15.26 -17.54
N LEU A 445 -12.00 -15.49 -17.04
CA LEU A 445 -11.77 -15.74 -15.61
C LEU A 445 -12.17 -14.54 -14.77
N LEU A 446 -11.86 -13.32 -15.20
CA LEU A 446 -12.29 -12.09 -14.54
C LEU A 446 -13.81 -12.07 -14.40
N LEU A 447 -14.54 -12.25 -15.51
CA LEU A 447 -16.01 -12.23 -15.51
C LEU A 447 -16.64 -13.34 -14.67
N LEU A 448 -16.06 -14.55 -14.70
CA LEU A 448 -16.60 -15.71 -13.99
C LEU A 448 -16.37 -15.66 -12.48
N THR A 449 -15.29 -15.00 -12.04
CA THR A 449 -14.83 -15.07 -10.65
C THR A 449 -14.92 -13.74 -9.90
N ALA A 450 -15.33 -12.64 -10.55
CA ALA A 450 -15.34 -11.29 -9.95
C ALA A 450 -16.13 -11.18 -8.64
N ASP A 451 -17.18 -11.98 -8.45
CA ASP A 451 -18.04 -11.96 -7.27
C ASP A 451 -17.72 -13.08 -6.25
N LEU A 452 -16.62 -13.81 -6.43
CA LEU A 452 -16.16 -14.85 -5.50
C LEU A 452 -15.24 -14.26 -4.40
N ASP A 453 -14.96 -15.07 -3.37
CA ASP A 453 -14.03 -14.68 -2.29
C ASP A 453 -12.58 -14.51 -2.79
N PHE A 454 -12.18 -15.26 -3.82
CA PHE A 454 -10.86 -15.15 -4.46
C PHE A 454 -10.97 -14.69 -5.92
N PRO A 455 -11.41 -13.45 -6.18
CA PRO A 455 -11.76 -13.03 -7.52
C PRO A 455 -10.51 -12.89 -8.38
N TYR A 456 -10.55 -13.37 -9.62
CA TYR A 456 -9.45 -13.29 -10.58
C TYR A 456 -8.11 -13.84 -10.05
N SER A 457 -8.15 -14.72 -9.04
CA SER A 457 -6.97 -15.16 -8.28
C SER A 457 -5.99 -15.99 -9.10
N MET A 458 -6.47 -16.84 -10.01
CA MET A 458 -5.60 -17.63 -10.89
C MET A 458 -4.59 -16.76 -11.63
N VAL A 459 -5.07 -15.69 -12.27
CA VAL A 459 -4.24 -14.81 -13.08
C VAL A 459 -3.34 -13.96 -12.18
N ARG A 460 -3.88 -13.37 -11.11
CA ARG A 460 -3.11 -12.50 -10.20
C ARG A 460 -1.96 -13.25 -9.51
N LEU A 461 -2.22 -14.45 -9.00
CA LEU A 461 -1.20 -15.30 -8.39
C LEU A 461 -0.16 -15.71 -9.43
N TRP A 462 -0.59 -16.10 -10.64
CA TRP A 462 0.32 -16.41 -11.72
C TRP A 462 1.25 -15.25 -12.08
N GLU A 463 0.69 -14.08 -12.34
CA GLU A 463 1.48 -12.91 -12.73
C GLU A 463 2.46 -12.46 -11.65
N LEU A 464 2.07 -12.53 -10.37
CA LEU A 464 2.96 -12.22 -9.25
C LEU A 464 4.11 -13.23 -9.14
N MET A 465 3.83 -14.54 -9.15
CA MET A 465 4.82 -15.60 -8.94
C MET A 465 5.79 -15.79 -10.13
N GLN A 466 5.45 -15.20 -11.28
CA GLN A 466 6.29 -15.18 -12.48
C GLN A 466 7.11 -13.91 -12.64
N ALA A 467 6.91 -12.93 -11.77
CA ALA A 467 7.69 -11.70 -11.81
C ALA A 467 9.15 -11.95 -11.37
N GLU A 468 10.07 -11.09 -11.81
CA GLU A 468 11.47 -11.15 -11.41
C GLU A 468 11.60 -10.83 -9.92
N ASN A 469 12.35 -11.60 -9.12
CA ASN A 469 12.37 -11.45 -7.65
C ASN A 469 11.00 -11.66 -6.98
N ALA A 470 10.12 -12.45 -7.61
CA ALA A 470 8.92 -12.94 -6.94
C ALA A 470 9.26 -13.64 -5.62
N PRO A 471 8.36 -13.57 -4.62
CA PRO A 471 8.53 -14.33 -3.39
C PRO A 471 8.51 -15.83 -3.63
N ASP A 472 9.18 -16.58 -2.75
CA ASP A 472 9.17 -18.04 -2.82
C ASP A 472 7.82 -18.60 -2.36
N ILE A 473 7.19 -17.95 -1.37
CA ILE A 473 5.87 -18.29 -0.87
C ILE A 473 5.04 -17.02 -0.66
N VAL A 474 3.81 -17.01 -1.19
CA VAL A 474 2.78 -16.00 -0.93
C VAL A 474 1.76 -16.54 0.06
N LEU A 475 1.42 -15.73 1.05
CA LEU A 475 0.50 -16.08 2.12
C LEU A 475 -0.64 -15.08 2.20
N THR A 476 -1.83 -15.58 2.53
CA THR A 476 -2.96 -14.75 2.99
C THR A 476 -3.49 -15.28 4.31
N THR A 477 -4.10 -14.41 5.11
CA THR A 477 -4.74 -14.80 6.38
C THR A 477 -6.25 -14.90 6.24
N LYS A 478 -6.86 -15.72 7.11
CA LYS A 478 -8.31 -15.85 7.21
C LYS A 478 -8.90 -14.52 7.67
N LYS A 479 -10.14 -14.24 7.24
CA LYS A 479 -10.88 -13.05 7.71
C LYS A 479 -10.83 -12.94 9.25
N GLY A 480 -10.31 -11.82 9.76
CA GLY A 480 -10.17 -11.52 11.20
C GLY A 480 -8.80 -11.86 11.84
N TYR A 481 -7.87 -12.47 11.09
CA TYR A 481 -6.50 -12.81 11.52
C TYR A 481 -5.43 -11.89 10.91
#